data_AF-A0A855SH54-F1
#
_entry.id   AF-A0A855SH54-F1
#
_cell.length_a   1.000
_cell.length_b   1.000
_cell.length_c   1.000
_cell.angle_alpha   90.00
_cell.angle_beta   90.00
_cell.angle_gamma   90.00
#
_symmetry.space_group_name_H-M   'P 1'
#
loop_
_entity.id
_entity.type
_entity.pdbx_description
1 polymer ?
#
loop_
_entity_poly.entity_id
_entity_poly.type
_entity_poly.pdbx_seq_one_letter_code
_entity_poly.pdbx_strand_id
1 'polypeptide(L)'
;MQLLKVKQEYENQIHQCQLLENRKLKPINDPWLSSLPLERKKIILNELNNAALQRCVIKKEKDFTYKLLDYTAKTGDKLFLNSWLIFQSALYGERDNLVLTEKEQKNINRLSEMPKYYYPFNMKSVS
;
A
#
# COMPACT_ATOMS: atom_id res chain seq x y z
N MET A 1 27.20 -1.27 6.12
CA MET A 1 26.39 -0.46 7.08
C MET A 1 25.01 -1.10 7.24
N GLN A 2 24.51 -1.28 8.47
CA GLN A 2 23.23 -1.98 8.74
C GLN A 2 22.01 -1.31 8.07
N LEU A 3 22.00 0.03 7.97
CA LEU A 3 20.95 0.81 7.30
C LEU A 3 20.78 0.44 5.82
N LEU A 4 21.89 0.30 5.08
CA LEU A 4 21.82 -0.03 3.64
C LEU A 4 21.24 -1.42 3.39
N LYS A 5 21.54 -2.38 4.27
CA LYS A 5 21.00 -3.73 4.17
C LYS A 5 19.47 -3.71 4.33
N VAL A 6 18.95 -3.06 5.37
CA VAL A 6 17.50 -3.02 5.60
C VAL A 6 16.76 -2.16 4.56
N LYS A 7 17.41 -1.14 3.99
CA LYS A 7 16.89 -0.40 2.83
C LYS A 7 16.71 -1.32 1.63
N GLN A 8 17.73 -2.12 1.30
CA GLN A 8 17.68 -3.06 0.18
C GLN A 8 16.62 -4.15 0.40
N GLU A 9 16.47 -4.66 1.63
CA GLU A 9 15.41 -5.60 1.97
C GLU A 9 14.00 -5.00 1.78
N TYR A 10 13.82 -3.72 2.12
CA TYR A 10 12.57 -3.01 1.88
C TYR A 10 12.29 -2.81 0.39
N GLU A 11 13.28 -2.38 -0.39
CA GLU A 11 13.17 -2.22 -1.85
C GLU A 11 12.84 -3.56 -2.54
N ASN A 12 13.51 -4.65 -2.13
CA ASN A 12 13.20 -5.99 -2.61
C ASN A 12 11.77 -6.41 -2.26
N GLN A 13 11.30 -6.12 -1.04
CA GLN A 13 9.93 -6.42 -0.64
C GLN A 13 8.92 -5.67 -1.51
N ILE A 14 9.14 -4.38 -1.78
CA ILE A 14 8.28 -3.61 -2.71
C ILE A 14 8.21 -4.32 -4.07
N HIS A 15 9.35 -4.70 -4.63
CA HIS A 15 9.40 -5.38 -5.92
C HIS A 15 8.61 -6.71 -5.90
N GLN A 16 8.79 -7.53 -4.85
CA GLN A 16 8.03 -8.78 -4.70
C GLN A 16 6.52 -8.54 -4.57
N CYS A 17 6.11 -7.50 -3.85
CA CYS A 17 4.69 -7.14 -3.71
C CYS A 17 4.09 -6.68 -5.05
N GLN A 18 4.84 -5.92 -5.86
CA GLN A 18 4.41 -5.51 -7.20
C GLN A 18 4.23 -6.69 -8.16
N LEU A 19 5.04 -7.75 -8.04
CA LEU A 19 4.87 -8.96 -8.85
C LEU A 19 3.51 -9.66 -8.59
N LEU A 20 2.90 -9.46 -7.42
CA LEU A 20 1.57 -9.99 -7.10
C LEU A 20 0.45 -9.26 -7.87
N GLU A 21 0.71 -8.06 -8.39
CA GLU A 21 -0.24 -7.31 -9.23
C GLU A 21 -0.47 -7.96 -10.60
N ASN A 22 0.12 -9.11 -10.89
CA ASN A 22 -0.22 -9.93 -12.07
C ASN A 22 -1.54 -10.72 -11.90
N ARG A 23 -2.06 -10.82 -10.67
CA ARG A 23 -3.26 -11.60 -10.36
C ARG A 23 -4.52 -10.95 -10.94
N LYS A 24 -5.30 -11.71 -11.71
CA LYS A 24 -6.61 -11.26 -12.22
C LYS A 24 -7.69 -11.31 -11.14
N LEU A 25 -8.54 -10.30 -11.08
CA LEU A 25 -9.60 -10.18 -10.05
C LEU A 25 -10.96 -10.77 -10.48
N LYS A 26 -11.20 -11.08 -11.76
CA LYS A 26 -12.54 -11.45 -12.25
C LYS A 26 -13.01 -12.84 -11.75
N PRO A 27 -14.32 -13.04 -11.47
CA PRO A 27 -15.43 -12.07 -11.50
C PRO A 27 -15.72 -11.43 -10.12
N ILE A 28 -16.11 -10.15 -10.09
CA ILE A 28 -16.51 -9.42 -8.87
C ILE A 28 -17.93 -9.84 -8.47
N ASN A 29 -18.05 -10.58 -7.37
CA ASN A 29 -19.33 -11.17 -6.94
C ASN A 29 -19.88 -10.56 -5.64
N ASP A 30 -19.19 -9.60 -5.02
CA ASP A 30 -19.69 -8.96 -3.80
C ASP A 30 -20.88 -8.04 -4.13
N PRO A 31 -22.07 -8.24 -3.52
CA PRO A 31 -23.28 -7.50 -3.90
C PRO A 31 -23.13 -5.98 -3.74
N TRP A 32 -22.48 -5.54 -2.66
CA TRP A 32 -22.26 -4.12 -2.42
C TRP A 32 -21.31 -3.54 -3.47
N LEU A 33 -20.15 -4.17 -3.69
CA LEU A 33 -19.18 -3.70 -4.66
C LEU A 33 -19.74 -3.70 -6.09
N SER A 34 -20.51 -4.72 -6.46
CA SER A 34 -21.15 -4.84 -7.76
C SER A 34 -22.20 -3.76 -8.02
N SER A 35 -22.89 -3.31 -6.97
CA SER A 35 -23.91 -2.23 -7.04
C SER A 35 -23.34 -0.83 -7.30
N LEU A 36 -22.04 -0.62 -7.10
CA LEU A 36 -21.41 0.69 -7.28
C LEU A 36 -21.27 1.07 -8.76
N PRO A 37 -21.44 2.37 -9.11
CA PRO A 37 -21.06 2.90 -10.42
C PRO A 37 -19.61 2.56 -10.77
N LEU A 38 -19.30 2.40 -12.06
CA LEU A 38 -17.98 1.96 -12.53
C LEU A 38 -16.83 2.78 -11.95
N GLU A 39 -16.94 4.11 -11.97
CA GLU A 39 -15.89 5.00 -11.43
C GLU A 39 -15.70 4.83 -9.93
N ARG A 40 -16.79 4.71 -9.15
CA ARG A 40 -16.68 4.46 -7.71
C ARG A 40 -16.12 3.08 -7.41
N LYS A 41 -16.50 2.07 -8.20
CA LYS A 41 -15.97 0.71 -8.11
C LYS A 41 -14.46 0.69 -8.34
N LYS A 42 -13.94 1.43 -9.33
CA LYS A 42 -12.49 1.58 -9.58
C LYS A 42 -11.78 2.20 -8.37
N ILE A 43 -12.35 3.25 -7.78
CA ILE A 43 -11.82 3.88 -6.57
C ILE A 43 -11.72 2.87 -5.42
N ILE A 44 -12.83 2.17 -5.11
CA ILE A 44 -12.85 1.19 -4.01
C ILE A 44 -11.86 0.04 -4.25
N LEU A 45 -11.73 -0.41 -5.49
CA LEU A 45 -10.76 -1.45 -5.85
C LEU A 45 -9.32 -0.96 -5.77
N ASN A 46 -9.06 0.30 -6.10
CA ASN A 46 -7.76 0.92 -5.91
C ASN A 46 -7.38 0.94 -4.43
N GLU A 47 -8.31 1.33 -3.55
CA GLU A 47 -8.10 1.33 -2.10
C GLU A 47 -7.83 -0.08 -1.55
N LEU A 48 -8.56 -1.09 -2.04
CA LEU A 48 -8.30 -2.48 -1.69
C LEU A 48 -6.92 -2.96 -2.14
N ASN A 49 -6.48 -2.58 -3.36
CA ASN A 49 -5.16 -2.92 -3.85
C ASN A 49 -4.06 -2.20 -3.05
N ASN A 50 -4.24 -0.92 -2.75
CA ASN A 50 -3.33 -0.13 -1.92
C ASN A 50 -3.19 -0.72 -0.52
N ALA A 51 -4.30 -1.12 0.11
CA ALA A 51 -4.26 -1.79 1.41
C ALA A 51 -3.51 -3.13 1.35
N ALA A 52 -3.70 -3.91 0.28
CA ALA A 52 -2.99 -5.17 0.09
C ALA A 52 -1.48 -4.98 -0.15
N LEU A 53 -1.09 -3.98 -0.94
CA LEU A 53 0.30 -3.58 -1.14
C LEU A 53 0.94 -3.12 0.18
N GLN A 54 0.26 -2.24 0.92
CA GLN A 54 0.74 -1.74 2.21
C GLN A 54 0.95 -2.90 3.19
N ARG A 55 -0.01 -3.83 3.29
CA ARG A 55 0.12 -5.03 4.12
C ARG A 55 1.34 -5.86 3.75
N CYS A 56 1.66 -5.95 2.46
CA CYS A 56 2.79 -6.71 1.97
C CYS A 56 4.14 -6.07 2.33
N VAL A 57 4.23 -4.73 2.39
CA VAL A 57 5.50 -4.02 2.62
C VAL A 57 5.71 -3.53 4.06
N ILE A 58 4.65 -3.37 4.86
CA ILE A 58 4.67 -2.65 6.15
C ILE A 58 5.72 -3.17 7.14
N LYS A 59 5.98 -4.47 7.17
CA LYS A 59 6.97 -5.05 8.09
C LYS A 59 8.38 -4.53 7.77
N LYS A 60 8.76 -4.58 6.50
CA LYS A 60 10.08 -4.13 6.04
C LYS A 60 10.20 -2.61 6.05
N GLU A 61 9.11 -1.92 5.76
CA GLU A 61 9.03 -0.46 5.92
C GLU A 61 9.34 -0.04 7.37
N LYS A 62 8.72 -0.70 8.36
CA LYS A 62 8.97 -0.44 9.78
C LYS A 62 10.42 -0.74 10.19
N ASP A 63 10.97 -1.88 9.75
CA ASP A 63 12.37 -2.24 10.03
C ASP A 63 13.34 -1.19 9.47
N PHE A 64 13.12 -0.74 8.24
CA PHE A 64 13.91 0.32 7.60
C PHE A 64 13.77 1.65 8.34
N THR A 65 12.54 2.08 8.63
CA THR A 65 12.26 3.35 9.32
C THR A 65 12.92 3.40 10.69
N TYR A 66 12.84 2.30 11.45
CA TYR A 66 13.48 2.21 12.76
C TYR A 66 15.00 2.35 12.67
N LYS A 67 15.63 1.63 11.73
CA LYS A 67 17.10 1.71 11.53
C LYS A 67 17.56 3.05 10.97
N LEU A 68 16.72 3.71 10.19
CA LEU A 68 16.97 5.06 9.69
C LEU A 68 17.01 6.06 10.85
N LEU A 69 16.02 6.01 11.74
CA LEU A 69 15.98 6.86 12.93
C LEU A 69 17.15 6.58 13.87
N ASP A 70 17.48 5.31 14.12
CA ASP A 70 18.64 4.90 14.93
C ASP A 70 19.97 5.41 14.34
N TYR A 71 20.14 5.31 13.02
CA TYR A 71 21.31 5.86 12.32
C TYR A 71 21.40 7.38 12.51
N THR A 72 20.33 8.11 12.21
CA THR A 72 20.32 9.58 12.33
C THR A 72 20.55 10.03 13.78
N ALA A 73 20.01 9.31 14.77
CA ALA A 73 20.24 9.61 16.18
C ALA A 73 21.71 9.42 16.60
N LYS A 74 22.38 8.40 16.07
CA LYS A 74 23.78 8.07 16.41
C LYS A 74 24.79 8.97 15.71
N THR A 75 24.53 9.38 14.48
CA THR A 75 25.52 10.08 13.64
C THR A 75 25.23 11.56 13.48
N GLY A 76 23.98 11.99 13.72
CA GLY A 76 23.50 13.33 13.38
C GLY A 76 23.27 13.55 11.88
N ASP A 77 23.57 12.56 11.02
CA ASP A 77 23.36 12.63 9.58
C ASP A 77 21.87 12.45 9.23
N LYS A 78 21.31 13.49 8.60
CA LYS A 78 19.90 13.59 8.23
C LYS A 78 19.64 13.36 6.74
N LEU A 79 20.65 13.10 5.91
CA LEU A 79 20.47 12.99 4.46
C LEU A 79 19.44 11.91 4.09
N PHE A 80 19.61 10.70 4.64
CA PHE A 80 18.67 9.60 4.40
C PHE A 80 17.29 9.88 5.01
N LEU A 81 17.22 10.54 6.16
CA LEU A 81 15.95 10.88 6.81
C LEU A 81 15.17 11.89 5.98
N ASN A 82 15.83 12.95 5.50
CA ASN A 82 15.18 13.95 4.67
C ASN A 82 14.64 13.35 3.37
N SER A 83 15.43 12.48 2.71
CA SER A 83 14.98 11.76 1.52
C SER A 83 13.77 10.87 1.82
N TRP A 84 13.77 10.16 2.96
CA TRP A 84 12.64 9.36 3.40
C TRP A 84 11.38 10.20 3.66
N LEU A 85 11.51 11.34 4.32
CA LEU A 85 10.40 12.24 4.61
C LEU A 85 9.79 12.83 3.34
N ILE A 86 10.61 13.21 2.35
CA ILE A 86 10.11 13.65 1.04
C ILE A 86 9.29 12.54 0.37
N PHE A 87 9.83 11.33 0.32
CA PHE A 87 9.14 10.17 -0.27
C PHE A 87 7.80 9.90 0.44
N GLN A 88 7.79 9.86 1.77
CA GLN A 88 6.58 9.64 2.57
C GLN A 88 5.55 10.75 2.37
N SER A 89 5.99 12.02 2.33
CA SER A 89 5.08 13.17 2.15
C SER A 89 4.33 13.13 0.82
N ALA A 90 4.97 12.65 -0.25
CA ALA A 90 4.32 12.45 -1.55
C ALA A 90 3.20 11.40 -1.46
N LEU A 91 3.44 10.31 -0.72
CA LEU A 91 2.44 9.25 -0.52
C LEU A 91 1.24 9.70 0.33
N TYR A 92 1.45 10.58 1.32
CA TYR A 92 0.35 11.15 2.10
C TYR A 92 -0.51 12.10 1.26
N GLY A 93 0.12 12.98 0.45
CA GLY A 93 -0.61 13.95 -0.38
C GLY A 93 -1.49 13.33 -1.46
N GLU A 94 -1.15 12.13 -1.97
CA GLU A 94 -2.00 11.41 -2.93
C GLU A 94 -3.25 10.77 -2.28
N ARG A 95 -3.21 10.45 -0.98
CA ARG A 95 -4.32 9.79 -0.26
C ARG A 95 -5.41 10.77 0.19
N ASP A 96 -5.08 12.03 0.43
CA ASP A 96 -6.01 13.02 1.02
C ASP A 96 -7.12 13.52 0.06
N ASN A 97 -7.03 13.24 -1.25
CA ASN A 97 -8.02 13.72 -2.23
C ASN A 97 -9.27 12.82 -2.36
N LEU A 98 -9.30 11.66 -1.70
CA LEU A 98 -10.36 10.68 -1.79
C LEU A 98 -11.16 10.59 -0.48
N VAL A 99 -12.26 11.34 -0.40
CA VAL A 99 -13.17 11.25 0.73
C VAL A 99 -14.01 9.97 0.61
N LEU A 100 -13.69 8.98 1.46
CA LEU A 100 -14.50 7.78 1.65
C LEU A 100 -15.58 8.05 2.69
N THR A 101 -16.81 7.64 2.42
CA THR A 101 -17.87 7.62 3.42
C THR A 101 -17.59 6.54 4.47
N GLU A 102 -18.15 6.68 5.67
CA GLU A 102 -18.03 5.65 6.71
C GLU A 102 -18.52 4.27 6.24
N LYS A 103 -19.58 4.24 5.42
CA LYS A 103 -20.12 3.01 4.85
C LYS A 103 -19.12 2.35 3.90
N GLU A 104 -18.41 3.13 3.10
CA GLU A 104 -17.36 2.63 2.21
C GLU A 104 -16.17 2.12 2.99
N GLN A 105 -15.72 2.86 4.01
CA GLN A 105 -14.63 2.41 4.87
C GLN A 105 -14.93 1.06 5.53
N LYS A 106 -16.15 0.90 6.08
CA LYS A 106 -16.60 -0.38 6.68
C LYS A 106 -16.57 -1.53 5.67
N ASN A 107 -17.02 -1.27 4.44
CA ASN A 107 -17.01 -2.30 3.41
C ASN A 107 -15.61 -2.60 2.87
N ILE A 108 -14.74 -1.59 2.72
CA ILE A 108 -13.34 -1.78 2.36
C ILE A 108 -12.65 -2.66 3.39
N ASN A 109 -12.82 -2.37 4.69
CA ASN A 109 -12.24 -3.18 5.76
C ASN A 109 -12.70 -4.65 5.65
N ARG A 110 -14.02 -4.88 5.54
CA ARG A 110 -14.61 -6.22 5.33
C ARG A 110 -14.02 -6.94 4.11
N LEU A 111 -13.94 -6.25 2.97
CA LEU A 111 -13.44 -6.83 1.73
C LEU A 111 -11.94 -7.13 1.80
N SER A 112 -11.16 -6.27 2.48
CA SER A 112 -9.70 -6.39 2.58
C SER A 112 -9.22 -7.64 3.31
N GLU A 113 -10.11 -8.26 4.10
CA GLU A 113 -9.87 -9.51 4.83
C GLU A 113 -10.22 -10.75 3.99
N MET A 114 -10.99 -10.58 2.93
CA MET A 114 -11.32 -11.71 2.06
C MET A 114 -10.08 -12.16 1.28
N PRO A 115 -9.85 -13.48 1.11
CA PRO A 115 -8.70 -14.01 0.37
C PRO A 115 -8.53 -13.40 -1.02
N LYS A 116 -9.67 -13.03 -1.63
CA LYS A 116 -9.71 -12.40 -2.93
C LYS A 116 -9.10 -11.00 -2.97
N TYR A 117 -9.17 -10.20 -1.91
CA TYR A 117 -8.59 -8.85 -1.87
C TYR A 117 -7.40 -8.76 -0.89
N TYR A 118 -7.04 -9.87 -0.26
CA TYR A 118 -5.95 -9.92 0.71
C TYR A 118 -4.57 -9.65 0.09
N TYR A 119 -4.37 -10.08 -1.15
CA TYR A 119 -3.14 -9.87 -1.92
C TYR A 119 -3.35 -8.84 -3.03
N PRO A 120 -2.28 -8.14 -3.48
CA PRO A 120 -2.37 -7.23 -4.62
C PRO A 120 -2.96 -7.90 -5.87
N PHE A 121 -3.48 -7.08 -6.77
CA PHE A 121 -4.13 -7.54 -8.00
C PHE A 121 -4.02 -6.53 -9.13
N ASN A 122 -4.20 -7.02 -10.35
CA ASN A 122 -4.08 -6.19 -11.54
C ASN A 122 -5.29 -5.26 -11.68
N MET A 123 -5.10 -3.97 -11.41
CA MET A 123 -6.15 -2.95 -11.60
C MET A 123 -6.63 -2.82 -13.05
N LYS A 124 -5.79 -3.15 -14.05
CA LYS A 124 -6.19 -3.20 -15.47
C LYS A 124 -7.07 -4.40 -15.80
N SER A 125 -7.10 -5.41 -14.93
CA SER A 125 -7.99 -6.57 -15.08
C SER A 125 -9.40 -6.33 -14.57
N VAL A 126 -9.68 -5.14 -14.03
CA VAL A 126 -10.98 -4.75 -13.47
C VAL A 126 -11.89 -4.12 -14.53
N SER A 127 -11.31 -3.50 -15.57
CA SER A 127 -12.01 -2.97 -16.74
C SER A 127 -12.62 -4.05 -17.64
#